data_AF-A0A955VH82-F1
#
_entry.id   AF-A0A955VH82-F1
#
_cell.length_a   1.000
_cell.length_b   1.000
_cell.length_c   1.000
_cell.angle_alpha   90.00
_cell.angle_beta   90.00
_cell.angle_gamma   90.00
#
_symmetry.space_group_name_H-M   'P 1'
#
loop_
_entity.id
_entity.type
_entity.pdbx_description
1 polymer ?
#
loop_
_entity_poly.entity_id
_entity_poly.type
_entity_poly.pdbx_seq_one_letter_code
_entity_poly.pdbx_strand_id
1 'polypeptide(L)'
;MNTPNVPDWHSIPRFLCALLLLFAVVACGSSSSNTSDATNQTADTLTSDADNGQADTSDGSNTISLGDATGLLQSKADIEIEKLENVEIGSYRSPTLNVTVTEETQSFMILVQGSPLTVYGLLKLAEPDGTLIYSAPTLYSCSPCKNRILPTTEAAAFLVPNSPKVTLKPGTYTFQIGGTTETESVTVQIVRYQSPTRLSAGKLALNFFLTGVGGVTSANVNESPVYTKLLSDMANIYTQAGITIDNVRYYDIPETFQSIKSTTGGDDDLSKLFRQSSIADEGINIFIVRSLPSGILGIAGGIPGPAWIKGAATSGVAVRWNGTSTGDYLGAVIAHEVGHFLGLFHSTEQDGSDDYLDDTLHDDTNNLMHWTGDTSQALPLVETNHRISVDQRFVLLSNPFVHLR
;
A
#
# COMPACT_ATOMS: atom_id res chain seq x y z
N MET A 1 27.89 -3.76 -52.94
CA MET A 1 27.87 -2.93 -51.71
C MET A 1 26.41 -2.79 -51.33
N ASN A 2 25.93 -3.67 -50.45
CA ASN A 2 24.53 -3.74 -50.04
C ASN A 2 24.39 -3.13 -48.64
N THR A 3 23.55 -2.12 -48.53
CA THR A 3 23.05 -1.56 -47.27
C THR A 3 22.04 -2.51 -46.64
N PRO A 4 22.01 -2.72 -45.31
CA PRO A 4 20.96 -3.50 -44.66
C PRO A 4 19.67 -2.70 -44.55
N ASN A 5 18.55 -3.35 -44.87
CA ASN A 5 17.18 -2.82 -44.72
C ASN A 5 16.82 -2.62 -43.25
N VAL A 6 16.23 -1.45 -42.95
CA VAL A 6 15.49 -1.17 -41.71
C VAL A 6 14.07 -1.75 -41.86
N PRO A 7 13.51 -2.50 -40.90
CA PRO A 7 12.15 -3.00 -41.01
C PRO A 7 11.11 -1.89 -40.80
N ASP A 8 10.11 -1.91 -41.67
CA ASP A 8 8.93 -1.05 -41.70
C ASP A 8 7.93 -1.47 -40.60
N TRP A 9 7.51 -0.53 -39.74
CA TRP A 9 6.74 -0.78 -38.50
C TRP A 9 5.22 -0.85 -38.70
N HIS A 10 4.74 -1.10 -39.92
CA HIS A 10 3.31 -1.01 -40.26
C HIS A 10 2.62 -2.34 -40.61
N SER A 11 3.19 -3.48 -40.24
CA SER A 11 2.62 -4.79 -40.56
C SER A 11 2.82 -5.84 -39.46
N ILE A 12 2.16 -5.65 -38.31
CA ILE A 12 1.89 -6.75 -37.36
C ILE A 12 0.36 -6.92 -37.24
N PRO A 13 -0.18 -8.13 -37.48
CA PRO A 13 -1.62 -8.37 -37.49
C PRO A 13 -2.22 -8.21 -36.09
N ARG A 14 -3.34 -7.49 -36.03
CA ARG A 14 -4.20 -7.32 -34.85
C ARG A 14 -4.82 -8.67 -34.48
N PHE A 15 -4.16 -9.43 -33.61
CA PHE A 15 -4.81 -10.48 -32.84
C PHE A 15 -5.03 -9.96 -31.41
N LEU A 16 -6.31 -9.82 -31.06
CA LEU A 16 -6.79 -9.51 -29.71
C LEU A 16 -6.25 -10.57 -28.74
N CYS A 17 -5.28 -10.17 -27.93
CA CYS A 17 -5.02 -10.82 -26.65
C CYS A 17 -5.73 -9.96 -25.61
N ALA A 18 -6.95 -10.36 -25.23
CA ALA A 18 -7.65 -9.78 -24.10
C ALA A 18 -6.99 -10.30 -22.81
N LEU A 19 -5.82 -9.74 -22.49
CA LEU A 19 -5.23 -9.83 -21.17
C LEU A 19 -5.86 -8.68 -20.37
N LEU A 20 -6.74 -9.00 -19.43
CA LEU A 20 -7.26 -8.07 -18.43
C LEU A 20 -6.11 -7.71 -17.47
N LEU A 21 -5.15 -6.93 -17.96
CA LEU A 21 -4.25 -6.13 -17.15
C LEU A 21 -5.09 -4.97 -16.62
N LEU A 22 -5.78 -5.18 -15.50
CA LEU A 22 -6.43 -4.08 -14.79
C LEU A 22 -5.34 -3.10 -14.34
N PHE A 23 -5.44 -1.90 -14.88
CA PHE A 23 -4.61 -0.74 -14.61
C PHE A 23 -4.38 -0.52 -13.12
N ALA A 24 -3.12 -0.46 -12.69
CA ALA A 24 -2.54 0.28 -11.55
C ALA A 24 -3.23 0.21 -10.16
N VAL A 25 -4.25 -0.62 -10.02
CA VAL A 25 -5.13 -0.74 -8.85
C VAL A 25 -5.19 -2.22 -8.55
N VAL A 26 -4.42 -2.65 -7.55
CA VAL A 26 -4.51 -4.04 -7.07
C VAL A 26 -5.74 -4.10 -6.19
N ALA A 27 -6.80 -4.65 -6.76
CA ALA A 27 -8.03 -4.93 -6.07
C ALA A 27 -8.02 -6.39 -5.62
N CYS A 28 -8.09 -6.61 -4.31
CA CYS A 28 -8.34 -7.94 -3.78
C CYS A 28 -9.85 -8.18 -3.84
N GLY A 29 -10.33 -9.00 -4.79
CA GLY A 29 -11.76 -9.26 -4.91
C GLY A 29 -12.24 -10.55 -5.56
N SER A 30 -13.46 -10.94 -5.19
CA SER A 30 -14.19 -12.14 -5.63
C SER A 30 -14.96 -11.97 -6.94
N SER A 31 -15.36 -13.08 -7.55
CA SER A 31 -16.39 -13.05 -8.60
C SER A 31 -17.58 -13.91 -8.19
N SER A 32 -18.79 -13.38 -8.30
CA SER A 32 -19.97 -14.24 -8.50
C SER A 32 -21.10 -13.50 -9.22
N SER A 33 -21.65 -14.22 -10.21
CA SER A 33 -22.83 -13.91 -10.99
C SER A 33 -24.11 -14.17 -10.20
N ASN A 34 -25.10 -13.32 -10.42
CA ASN A 34 -26.49 -13.40 -9.95
C ASN A 34 -27.04 -14.83 -9.87
N THR A 35 -27.50 -15.23 -8.68
CA THR A 35 -28.77 -15.96 -8.52
C THR A 35 -29.42 -15.58 -7.20
N SER A 36 -30.62 -15.04 -7.32
CA SER A 36 -31.61 -14.88 -6.25
C SER A 36 -31.91 -16.20 -5.56
N ASP A 37 -32.04 -16.18 -4.24
CA ASP A 37 -33.18 -16.89 -3.63
C ASP A 37 -33.59 -16.29 -2.28
N ALA A 38 -34.90 -16.12 -2.17
CA ALA A 38 -35.62 -15.65 -1.01
C ALA A 38 -36.20 -16.84 -0.25
N THR A 39 -36.27 -16.76 1.08
CA THR A 39 -37.33 -17.25 2.01
C THR A 39 -36.73 -17.27 3.43
N ASN A 40 -37.16 -16.50 4.43
CA ASN A 40 -38.44 -16.30 5.15
C ASN A 40 -38.59 -17.19 6.40
N GLN A 41 -39.01 -16.52 7.50
CA GLN A 41 -39.62 -17.01 8.76
C GLN A 41 -38.69 -17.52 9.88
N THR A 42 -38.86 -17.27 11.19
CA THR A 42 -39.79 -16.51 12.08
C THR A 42 -39.19 -16.62 13.50
N ALA A 43 -39.02 -15.54 14.27
CA ALA A 43 -39.86 -15.06 15.40
C ALA A 43 -39.76 -15.81 16.76
N ASP A 44 -39.44 -15.03 17.80
CA ASP A 44 -39.94 -15.04 19.20
C ASP A 44 -39.58 -16.22 20.16
N THR A 45 -39.29 -16.06 21.47
CA THR A 45 -39.53 -14.98 22.46
C THR A 45 -38.70 -15.22 23.76
N LEU A 46 -38.25 -14.13 24.41
CA LEU A 46 -38.24 -13.76 25.87
C LEU A 46 -37.77 -14.77 26.95
N THR A 47 -36.91 -14.41 27.92
CA THR A 47 -37.18 -13.54 29.10
C THR A 47 -35.87 -13.35 29.90
N SER A 48 -35.42 -12.12 30.16
CA SER A 48 -35.45 -11.38 31.45
C SER A 48 -34.85 -12.08 32.67
N ASP A 49 -33.73 -11.55 33.21
CA ASP A 49 -33.76 -10.92 34.53
C ASP A 49 -32.57 -9.98 34.72
N ALA A 50 -32.86 -8.86 35.38
CA ALA A 50 -32.02 -7.70 35.61
C ALA A 50 -31.69 -7.56 37.10
N ASP A 51 -30.85 -6.55 37.36
CA ASP A 51 -30.58 -5.88 38.65
C ASP A 51 -29.53 -6.53 39.58
N ASN A 52 -28.62 -5.81 40.25
CA ASN A 52 -28.28 -4.38 40.26
C ASN A 52 -26.98 -4.16 41.05
N GLY A 53 -26.35 -3.00 40.86
CA GLY A 53 -25.52 -2.30 41.83
C GLY A 53 -24.01 -2.60 41.77
N GLN A 54 -23.10 -1.63 41.86
CA GLN A 54 -23.21 -0.21 42.14
C GLN A 54 -21.87 0.46 41.81
N ALA A 55 -21.94 1.73 41.41
CA ALA A 55 -20.83 2.60 41.06
C ALA A 55 -19.86 2.91 42.22
N ASP A 56 -18.59 3.15 41.88
CA ASP A 56 -17.78 4.16 42.57
C ASP A 56 -16.77 4.82 41.63
N THR A 57 -16.60 6.11 41.84
CA THR A 57 -15.82 7.09 41.09
C THR A 57 -14.38 7.18 41.60
N SER A 58 -13.38 7.32 40.73
CA SER A 58 -12.23 8.21 41.02
C SER A 58 -11.36 8.48 39.78
N ASP A 59 -11.11 9.77 39.64
CA ASP A 59 -10.09 10.48 38.88
C ASP A 59 -8.67 10.00 39.23
N GLY A 60 -7.77 9.95 38.24
CA GLY A 60 -6.39 9.49 38.44
C GLY A 60 -5.63 9.18 37.16
N SER A 61 -5.17 10.24 36.48
CA SER A 61 -4.05 10.19 35.54
C SER A 61 -2.88 9.38 36.10
N ASN A 62 -2.56 8.24 35.50
CA ASN A 62 -1.37 7.44 35.81
C ASN A 62 -0.55 7.22 34.54
N THR A 63 0.33 8.18 34.24
CA THR A 63 1.49 7.98 33.38
C THR A 63 2.57 7.25 34.19
N ILE A 64 2.84 5.99 33.84
CA ILE A 64 4.02 5.28 34.33
C ILE A 64 5.18 5.60 33.39
N SER A 65 6.09 6.45 33.85
CA SER A 65 7.38 6.72 33.20
C SER A 65 8.44 5.83 33.84
N LEU A 66 9.02 4.91 33.05
CA LEU A 66 10.18 4.12 33.47
C LEU A 66 11.44 4.65 32.78
N GLY A 67 12.19 5.45 33.54
CA GLY A 67 13.66 5.44 33.65
C GLY A 67 14.50 5.57 32.38
N ASP A 68 15.06 6.77 32.19
CA ASP A 68 16.25 7.03 31.37
C ASP A 68 17.43 6.14 31.77
N ALA A 69 17.96 5.40 30.78
CA ALA A 69 19.34 4.95 30.75
C ALA A 69 20.00 5.53 29.50
N THR A 70 20.55 6.73 29.64
CA THR A 70 21.38 7.37 28.62
C THR A 70 22.74 6.67 28.55
N GLY A 71 23.18 6.28 27.34
CA GLY A 71 24.57 5.85 27.18
C GLY A 71 24.93 4.93 26.02
N LEU A 72 24.23 4.96 24.88
CA LEU A 72 24.78 4.48 23.61
C LEU A 72 24.34 5.45 22.51
N LEU A 73 25.31 5.86 21.69
CA LEU A 73 25.17 6.81 20.58
C LEU A 73 23.87 6.57 19.81
N GLN A 74 22.90 7.50 19.93
CA GLN A 74 21.77 7.56 19.03
C GLN A 74 22.34 7.88 17.65
N SER A 75 22.61 6.85 16.85
CA SER A 75 22.75 7.04 15.42
C SER A 75 21.43 7.64 14.94
N LYS A 76 21.50 8.88 14.46
CA LYS A 76 20.32 9.64 14.08
C LYS A 76 19.74 9.00 12.82
N ALA A 77 18.89 8.01 13.00
CA ALA A 77 18.04 7.52 11.93
C ALA A 77 17.25 8.72 11.39
N ASP A 78 17.57 9.17 10.18
CA ASP A 78 17.09 10.41 9.58
C ASP A 78 16.41 10.10 8.24
N ILE A 79 15.24 10.70 8.03
CA ILE A 79 14.62 10.78 6.71
C ILE A 79 15.18 12.01 6.02
N GLU A 80 15.80 11.82 4.85
CA GLU A 80 16.26 12.90 3.99
C GLU A 80 15.40 12.99 2.74
N ILE A 81 14.91 14.19 2.42
CA ILE A 81 14.07 14.42 1.26
C ILE A 81 14.79 15.37 0.31
N GLU A 82 14.99 14.93 -0.92
CA GLU A 82 15.47 15.74 -2.04
C GLU A 82 14.33 15.90 -3.05
N LYS A 83 14.05 17.14 -3.46
CA LYS A 83 12.98 17.45 -4.42
C LYS A 83 13.57 18.02 -5.71
N LEU A 84 13.16 17.45 -6.84
CA LEU A 84 13.44 17.93 -8.18
C LEU A 84 12.13 18.41 -8.79
N GLU A 85 12.02 19.72 -9.01
CA GLU A 85 10.86 20.31 -9.66
C GLU A 85 11.07 20.42 -11.16
N ASN A 86 9.96 20.40 -11.91
CA ASN A 86 9.93 20.59 -13.36
C ASN A 86 10.83 19.61 -14.12
N VAL A 87 10.79 18.33 -13.74
CA VAL A 87 11.45 17.27 -14.50
C VAL A 87 10.64 17.04 -15.78
N GLU A 88 11.24 17.40 -16.91
CA GLU A 88 10.58 17.23 -18.21
C GLU A 88 10.58 15.77 -18.65
N ILE A 89 9.39 15.25 -18.92
CA ILE A 89 9.17 14.02 -19.68
C ILE A 89 8.96 14.43 -21.13
N GLY A 90 9.76 13.88 -22.03
CA GLY A 90 9.65 14.10 -23.48
C GLY A 90 9.75 12.78 -24.23
N SER A 91 8.86 12.58 -25.20
CA SER A 91 8.71 11.29 -25.89
C SER A 91 8.54 10.13 -24.89
N TYR A 92 7.64 10.34 -23.91
CA TYR A 92 7.23 9.37 -22.88
C TYR A 92 8.32 9.00 -21.85
N ARG A 93 9.43 9.73 -21.78
CA ARG A 93 10.53 9.46 -20.83
C ARG A 93 11.21 10.70 -20.31
N SER A 94 11.71 10.62 -19.08
CA SER A 94 12.61 11.63 -18.51
C SER A 94 14.04 11.49 -19.06
N PRO A 95 14.87 12.54 -18.91
CA PRO A 95 16.33 12.38 -18.86
C PRO A 95 16.77 11.36 -17.81
N THR A 96 18.02 10.95 -17.87
CA THR A 96 18.63 10.18 -16.78
C THR A 96 18.79 11.06 -15.55
N LEU A 97 18.19 10.62 -14.45
CA LEU A 97 18.25 11.24 -13.13
C LEU A 97 19.14 10.41 -12.21
N ASN A 98 19.55 11.01 -11.10
CA ASN A 98 20.52 10.41 -10.18
C ASN A 98 19.99 10.39 -8.74
N VAL A 99 20.40 9.36 -7.99
CA VAL A 99 20.26 9.28 -6.53
C VAL A 99 21.63 8.97 -5.95
N THR A 100 22.17 9.84 -5.12
CA THR A 100 23.34 9.51 -4.28
C THR A 100 22.92 8.61 -3.13
N VAL A 101 23.64 7.51 -2.94
CA VAL A 101 23.49 6.54 -1.86
C VAL A 101 24.80 6.50 -1.07
N THR A 102 24.73 6.69 0.26
CA THR A 102 25.90 6.62 1.14
C THR A 102 25.99 5.25 1.83
N GLU A 103 27.05 5.02 2.61
CA GLU A 103 27.14 3.83 3.47
C GLU A 103 26.04 3.76 4.53
N GLU A 104 25.42 4.90 4.88
CA GLU A 104 24.31 4.97 5.83
C GLU A 104 22.93 4.84 5.16
N THR A 105 22.85 4.90 3.83
CA THR A 105 21.56 4.80 3.13
C THR A 105 21.08 3.36 3.14
N GLN A 106 20.07 3.07 3.95
CA GLN A 106 19.48 1.73 4.06
C GLN A 106 18.40 1.47 3.01
N SER A 107 17.71 2.53 2.59
CA SER A 107 16.74 2.49 1.50
C SER A 107 16.52 3.89 0.92
N PHE A 108 15.95 3.93 -0.27
CA PHE A 108 15.37 5.15 -0.82
C PHE A 108 14.09 4.86 -1.58
N MET A 109 13.21 5.85 -1.66
CA MET A 109 11.98 5.83 -2.42
C MET A 109 11.99 6.99 -3.41
N ILE A 110 11.76 6.68 -4.69
CA ILE A 110 11.54 7.68 -5.73
C ILE A 110 10.03 7.87 -5.83
N LEU A 111 9.57 9.08 -5.57
CA LEU A 111 8.19 9.51 -5.71
C LEU A 111 8.08 10.41 -6.94
N VAL A 112 7.06 10.18 -7.75
CA VAL A 112 6.76 11.00 -8.93
C VAL A 112 5.34 11.52 -8.77
N GLN A 113 5.13 12.80 -9.01
CA GLN A 113 3.80 13.41 -9.07
C GLN A 113 3.67 14.27 -10.33
N GLY A 114 2.58 14.10 -11.05
CA GLY A 114 2.26 14.95 -12.20
C GLY A 114 0.77 15.02 -12.48
N SER A 115 0.40 14.89 -13.74
CA SER A 115 -0.97 15.09 -14.23
C SER A 115 -1.93 13.99 -13.72
N PRO A 116 -3.16 14.35 -13.31
CA PRO A 116 -4.15 13.42 -12.74
C PRO A 116 -4.48 12.17 -13.56
N LEU A 117 -4.34 12.20 -14.88
CA LEU A 117 -4.72 11.10 -15.77
C LEU A 117 -3.53 10.37 -16.39
N THR A 118 -2.30 10.77 -16.05
CA THR A 118 -1.10 10.10 -16.54
C THR A 118 -0.70 8.99 -15.59
N VAL A 119 -0.34 7.82 -16.14
CA VAL A 119 0.32 6.76 -15.38
C VAL A 119 1.83 6.96 -15.45
N TYR A 120 2.47 6.97 -14.28
CA TYR A 120 3.92 7.07 -14.12
C TYR A 120 4.53 5.76 -13.67
N GLY A 121 5.68 5.42 -14.24
CA GLY A 121 6.44 4.24 -13.87
C GLY A 121 7.94 4.49 -13.95
N LEU A 122 8.71 3.62 -13.30
CA LEU A 122 10.14 3.57 -13.54
C LEU A 122 10.38 2.87 -14.90
N LEU A 123 11.30 3.37 -15.71
CA LEU A 123 11.73 2.71 -16.94
C LEU A 123 13.05 1.96 -16.73
N LYS A 124 13.94 2.53 -15.92
CA LYS A 124 15.27 1.98 -15.63
C LYS A 124 15.73 2.38 -14.25
N LEU A 125 16.47 1.49 -13.60
CA LEU A 125 17.26 1.76 -12.41
C LEU A 125 18.56 0.97 -12.50
N ALA A 126 19.68 1.68 -12.43
CA ALA A 126 21.02 1.11 -12.46
C ALA A 126 21.80 1.45 -11.20
N GLU A 127 22.58 0.47 -10.74
CA GLU A 127 23.58 0.61 -9.67
C GLU A 127 24.75 1.51 -10.10
N PRO A 128 25.64 1.91 -9.16
CA PRO A 128 26.80 2.75 -9.48
C PRO A 128 27.78 2.15 -10.49
N ASP A 129 27.83 0.82 -10.60
CA ASP A 129 28.64 0.10 -11.58
C ASP A 129 27.95 -0.05 -12.95
N GLY A 130 26.73 0.49 -13.12
CA GLY A 130 25.93 0.42 -14.34
C GLY A 130 25.04 -0.82 -14.45
N THR A 131 25.08 -1.74 -13.47
CA THR A 131 24.23 -2.93 -13.46
C THR A 131 22.76 -2.54 -13.31
N LEU A 132 21.89 -3.02 -14.21
CA LEU A 132 20.44 -2.82 -14.09
C LEU A 132 19.85 -3.74 -13.02
N ILE A 133 19.16 -3.15 -12.03
CA ILE A 133 18.36 -3.88 -11.04
C ILE A 133 16.86 -3.84 -11.37
N TYR A 134 16.46 -2.87 -12.18
CA TYR A 134 15.13 -2.76 -12.77
C TYR A 134 15.22 -2.21 -14.18
N SER A 135 14.46 -2.80 -15.11
CA SER A 135 14.25 -2.23 -16.45
C SER A 135 12.88 -2.62 -16.97
N ALA A 136 12.16 -1.66 -17.53
CA ALA A 136 10.80 -1.79 -18.01
C ALA A 136 10.73 -1.27 -19.45
N PRO A 137 10.84 -2.14 -20.47
CA PRO A 137 10.67 -1.76 -21.87
C PRO A 137 9.33 -1.05 -22.15
N THR A 138 8.29 -1.46 -21.42
CA THR A 138 7.00 -0.77 -21.28
C THR A 138 6.71 -0.58 -19.80
N LEU A 139 5.88 0.40 -19.42
CA LEU A 139 5.56 0.71 -18.02
C LEU A 139 5.03 -0.48 -17.20
N TYR A 140 4.48 -1.50 -17.86
CA TYR A 140 3.87 -2.68 -17.23
C TYR A 140 4.71 -3.95 -17.40
N SER A 141 6.01 -3.80 -17.67
CA SER A 141 6.94 -4.91 -17.83
C SER A 141 8.14 -4.72 -16.92
N CYS A 142 8.83 -5.81 -16.59
CA CYS A 142 9.97 -5.76 -15.69
C CYS A 142 10.97 -6.87 -16.02
N SER A 143 12.15 -6.49 -16.54
CA SER A 143 13.26 -7.37 -16.87
C SER A 143 14.59 -6.59 -17.03
N PRO A 144 15.60 -6.82 -16.16
CA PRO A 144 15.54 -7.65 -14.96
C PRO A 144 14.57 -7.07 -13.93
N CYS A 145 13.96 -7.95 -13.13
CA CYS A 145 12.98 -7.56 -12.11
C CYS A 145 13.42 -7.86 -10.68
N LYS A 146 14.69 -7.60 -10.36
CA LYS A 146 15.20 -7.81 -8.99
C LYS A 146 14.49 -6.92 -7.97
N ASN A 147 13.91 -5.81 -8.43
CA ASN A 147 13.21 -4.81 -7.61
C ASN A 147 11.80 -4.55 -8.15
N ARG A 148 10.90 -5.55 -8.12
CA ARG A 148 9.54 -5.43 -8.67
C ARG A 148 8.80 -4.25 -8.02
N ILE A 149 8.16 -3.44 -8.86
CA ILE A 149 7.38 -2.24 -8.52
C ILE A 149 6.32 -2.04 -9.62
N LEU A 150 5.22 -1.36 -9.32
CA LEU A 150 4.18 -1.06 -10.29
C LEU A 150 4.08 0.43 -10.61
N PRO A 151 3.74 0.78 -11.87
CA PRO A 151 3.37 2.14 -12.20
C PRO A 151 1.98 2.49 -11.65
N THR A 152 1.75 3.77 -11.37
CA THR A 152 0.45 4.23 -10.85
C THR A 152 0.07 5.59 -11.43
N THR A 153 -1.23 5.89 -11.38
CA THR A 153 -1.82 7.13 -11.92
C THR A 153 -1.52 8.33 -11.03
N GLU A 154 -1.21 9.48 -11.63
CA GLU A 154 -0.93 10.79 -11.00
C GLU A 154 0.28 10.84 -10.07
N ALA A 155 0.34 9.95 -9.08
CA ALA A 155 1.42 9.83 -8.12
C ALA A 155 1.89 8.38 -8.02
N ALA A 156 3.20 8.16 -8.16
CA ALA A 156 3.83 6.85 -8.13
C ALA A 156 5.01 6.79 -7.17
N ALA A 157 5.27 5.60 -6.64
CA ALA A 157 6.33 5.34 -5.67
C ALA A 157 7.15 4.12 -6.06
N PHE A 158 8.47 4.25 -5.96
CA PHE A 158 9.41 3.19 -6.32
C PHE A 158 10.40 3.00 -5.17
N LEU A 159 10.15 1.97 -4.35
CA LEU A 159 10.99 1.61 -3.20
C LEU A 159 12.22 0.83 -3.66
N VAL A 160 13.39 1.15 -3.10
CA VAL A 160 14.64 0.43 -3.32
C VAL A 160 15.38 0.25 -1.99
N PRO A 161 15.68 -0.97 -1.53
CA PRO A 161 15.30 -2.25 -2.14
C PRO A 161 13.86 -2.68 -1.80
N ASN A 162 13.13 -3.19 -2.80
CA ASN A 162 11.83 -3.87 -2.65
C ASN A 162 11.94 -5.41 -2.70
N SER A 163 13.14 -5.94 -2.46
CA SER A 163 13.43 -7.36 -2.34
C SER A 163 14.84 -7.56 -1.74
N PRO A 164 15.08 -8.63 -0.96
CA PRO A 164 16.43 -8.98 -0.47
C PRO A 164 17.43 -9.32 -1.57
N LYS A 165 16.97 -9.55 -2.80
CA LYS A 165 17.83 -9.75 -3.98
C LYS A 165 18.58 -8.48 -4.40
N VAL A 166 18.22 -7.32 -3.85
CA VAL A 166 18.89 -6.04 -4.08
C VAL A 166 19.62 -5.62 -2.81
N THR A 167 20.94 -5.51 -2.91
CA THR A 167 21.80 -4.93 -1.87
C THR A 167 22.25 -3.56 -2.32
N LEU A 168 21.96 -2.52 -1.53
CA LEU A 168 22.43 -1.17 -1.85
C LEU A 168 23.95 -1.07 -1.74
N LYS A 169 24.56 -0.42 -2.73
CA LYS A 169 25.99 -0.13 -2.81
C LYS A 169 26.18 1.38 -2.71
N PRO A 170 27.10 1.90 -1.89
CA PRO A 170 27.40 3.32 -1.90
C PRO A 170 27.80 3.81 -3.30
N GLY A 171 27.33 4.99 -3.68
CA GLY A 171 27.60 5.61 -4.98
C GLY A 171 26.36 6.23 -5.62
N THR A 172 26.48 6.55 -6.91
CA THR A 172 25.41 7.21 -7.66
C THR A 172 24.60 6.19 -8.43
N TYR A 173 23.34 5.99 -8.04
CA TYR A 173 22.37 5.26 -8.84
C TYR A 173 21.81 6.17 -9.93
N THR A 174 21.46 5.58 -11.07
CA THR A 174 20.83 6.30 -12.17
C THR A 174 19.46 5.71 -12.48
N PHE A 175 18.50 6.55 -12.84
CA PHE A 175 17.15 6.10 -13.14
C PHE A 175 16.48 6.94 -14.22
N GLN A 176 15.40 6.39 -14.81
CA GLN A 176 14.54 7.10 -15.76
C GLN A 176 13.08 6.84 -15.41
N ILE A 177 12.26 7.89 -15.49
CA ILE A 177 10.81 7.83 -15.30
C ILE A 177 10.16 7.80 -16.68
N GLY A 178 9.06 7.07 -16.80
CA GLY A 178 8.18 7.10 -17.96
C GLY A 178 6.78 7.57 -17.59
N GLY A 179 6.07 8.09 -18.58
CA GLY A 179 4.68 8.52 -18.48
C GLY A 179 3.87 8.01 -19.67
N THR A 180 2.56 7.82 -19.50
CA THR A 180 1.66 7.54 -20.63
C THR A 180 1.36 8.76 -21.50
N THR A 181 1.76 9.94 -21.06
CA THR A 181 1.67 11.20 -21.80
C THR A 181 3.01 11.51 -22.46
N GLU A 182 2.98 11.98 -23.72
CA GLU A 182 4.21 12.18 -24.50
C GLU A 182 5.12 13.26 -23.93
N THR A 183 4.53 14.39 -23.53
CA THR A 183 5.24 15.53 -22.97
C THR A 183 4.52 16.10 -21.75
N GLU A 184 5.23 16.21 -20.64
CA GLU A 184 4.73 16.83 -19.41
C GLU A 184 5.88 17.19 -18.47
N SER A 185 5.58 17.98 -17.45
CA SER A 185 6.51 18.33 -16.39
C SER A 185 6.06 17.69 -15.09
N VAL A 186 6.95 16.98 -14.40
CA VAL A 186 6.64 16.28 -13.14
C VAL A 186 7.49 16.79 -11.98
N THR A 187 7.01 16.57 -10.76
CA THR A 187 7.81 16.69 -9.54
C THR A 187 8.34 15.31 -9.17
N VAL A 188 9.63 15.22 -8.88
CA VAL A 188 10.27 14.02 -8.34
C VAL A 188 10.74 14.29 -6.93
N GLN A 189 10.43 13.41 -5.99
CA GLN A 189 10.98 13.45 -4.64
C GLN A 189 11.75 12.16 -4.38
N ILE A 190 12.95 12.27 -3.81
CA ILE A 190 13.77 11.15 -3.39
C ILE A 190 13.80 11.19 -1.87
N VAL A 191 13.18 10.19 -1.24
CA VAL A 191 13.13 10.02 0.20
C VAL A 191 14.15 8.94 0.58
N ARG A 192 15.18 9.29 1.33
CA ARG A 192 16.20 8.35 1.80
C ARG A 192 16.01 8.08 3.27
N TYR A 193 16.14 6.82 3.65
CA TYR A 193 16.26 6.44 5.04
C TYR A 193 17.73 6.20 5.38
N GLN A 194 18.29 7.09 6.19
CA GLN A 194 19.68 7.06 6.64
C GLN A 194 19.76 6.41 8.03
N SER A 195 20.62 5.41 8.16
CA SER A 195 20.97 4.77 9.44
C SER A 195 22.25 3.95 9.25
N PRO A 196 23.19 3.91 10.21
CA PRO A 196 24.38 3.07 10.10
C PRO A 196 24.07 1.57 10.19
N THR A 197 22.88 1.22 10.68
CA THR A 197 22.42 -0.16 10.76
C THR A 197 21.03 -0.27 10.19
N ARG A 198 20.77 -1.39 9.52
CA ARG A 198 19.44 -1.71 9.05
C ARG A 198 18.44 -1.79 10.20
N LEU A 199 17.23 -1.29 9.95
CA LEU A 199 16.12 -1.45 10.89
C LEU A 199 15.79 -2.92 11.13
N SER A 200 15.68 -3.25 12.41
CA SER A 200 15.05 -4.49 12.88
C SER A 200 13.63 -4.26 13.38
N ALA A 201 13.23 -3.01 13.58
CA ALA A 201 11.93 -2.60 14.07
C ALA A 201 11.62 -1.18 13.60
N GLY A 202 10.34 -0.81 13.56
CA GLY A 202 9.90 0.53 13.19
C GLY A 202 8.51 0.84 13.71
N LYS A 203 8.08 2.08 13.50
CA LYS A 203 6.74 2.56 13.82
C LYS A 203 6.01 2.89 12.53
N LEU A 204 4.70 2.70 12.55
CA LEU A 204 3.83 3.02 11.42
C LEU A 204 2.67 3.89 11.88
N ALA A 205 2.63 5.12 11.37
CA ALA A 205 1.56 6.06 11.63
C ALA A 205 0.36 5.81 10.69
N LEU A 206 -0.86 5.82 11.23
CA LEU A 206 -2.09 5.55 10.49
C LEU A 206 -3.06 6.72 10.54
N ASN A 207 -3.67 7.05 9.40
CA ASN A 207 -4.73 8.05 9.26
C ASN A 207 -6.00 7.35 8.77
N PHE A 208 -7.00 7.21 9.62
CA PHE A 208 -8.31 6.65 9.26
C PHE A 208 -9.25 7.75 8.78
N PHE A 209 -9.78 7.58 7.58
CA PHE A 209 -10.80 8.42 6.98
C PHE A 209 -12.17 7.74 7.09
N LEU A 210 -13.02 8.33 7.92
CA LEU A 210 -14.29 7.77 8.36
C LEU A 210 -15.42 8.39 7.54
N THR A 211 -16.14 7.54 6.81
CA THR A 211 -17.27 7.97 5.98
C THR A 211 -18.62 7.96 6.72
N GLY A 212 -18.63 7.68 8.03
CA GLY A 212 -19.85 7.44 8.81
C GLY A 212 -20.42 6.02 8.69
N VAL A 213 -19.78 5.12 7.92
CA VAL A 213 -20.23 3.74 7.77
C VAL A 213 -20.23 3.02 9.12
N GLY A 214 -21.28 2.22 9.38
CA GLY A 214 -21.46 1.56 10.68
C GLY A 214 -21.81 2.51 11.82
N GLY A 215 -22.11 3.79 11.54
CA GLY A 215 -22.36 4.81 12.56
C GLY A 215 -21.08 5.29 13.26
N VAL A 216 -19.91 4.97 12.72
CA VAL A 216 -18.61 5.34 13.31
C VAL A 216 -18.11 6.65 12.69
N THR A 217 -17.73 7.57 13.57
CA THR A 217 -17.16 8.90 13.29
C THR A 217 -15.97 9.13 14.21
N SER A 218 -15.19 10.18 13.97
CA SER A 218 -14.04 10.52 14.81
C SER A 218 -14.44 10.77 16.27
N ALA A 219 -15.70 11.18 16.51
CA ALA A 219 -16.24 11.45 17.84
C ALA A 219 -16.52 10.20 18.67
N ASN A 220 -16.81 9.04 18.05
CA ASN A 220 -17.20 7.82 18.76
C ASN A 220 -16.35 6.58 18.41
N VAL A 221 -15.33 6.73 17.56
CA VAL A 221 -14.50 5.61 17.10
C VAL A 221 -13.80 4.85 18.23
N ASN A 222 -13.40 5.54 19.30
CA ASN A 222 -12.75 4.92 20.46
C ASN A 222 -13.71 4.05 21.29
N GLU A 223 -15.02 4.22 21.13
CA GLU A 223 -16.05 3.38 21.76
C GLU A 223 -16.44 2.19 20.88
N SER A 224 -15.95 2.15 19.63
CA SER A 224 -16.31 1.12 18.67
C SER A 224 -15.55 -0.18 18.96
N PRO A 225 -16.25 -1.30 19.27
CA PRO A 225 -15.60 -2.60 19.41
C PRO A 225 -14.96 -3.07 18.10
N VAL A 226 -15.51 -2.66 16.95
CA VAL A 226 -14.94 -2.96 15.63
C VAL A 226 -13.58 -2.29 15.47
N TYR A 227 -13.43 -1.02 15.85
CA TYR A 227 -12.13 -0.33 15.75
C TYR A 227 -11.13 -0.80 16.79
N THR A 228 -11.60 -1.18 17.98
CA THR A 228 -10.73 -1.81 18.97
C THR A 228 -10.17 -3.14 18.44
N LYS A 229 -11.03 -3.99 17.87
CA LYS A 229 -10.59 -5.28 17.29
C LYS A 229 -9.67 -5.07 16.09
N LEU A 230 -10.02 -4.20 15.14
CA LEU A 230 -9.20 -4.02 13.93
C LEU A 230 -7.80 -3.52 14.26
N LEU A 231 -7.65 -2.60 15.23
CA LEU A 231 -6.33 -2.11 15.65
C LEU A 231 -5.54 -3.20 16.37
N SER A 232 -6.21 -4.01 17.20
CA SER A 232 -5.59 -5.17 17.84
C SER A 232 -5.09 -6.19 16.81
N ASP A 233 -5.90 -6.50 15.79
CA ASP A 233 -5.54 -7.43 14.72
C ASP A 233 -4.33 -6.90 13.92
N MET A 234 -4.36 -5.62 13.51
CA MET A 234 -3.23 -4.99 12.83
C MET A 234 -1.96 -5.02 13.67
N ALA A 235 -2.04 -4.69 14.97
CA ALA A 235 -0.89 -4.73 15.86
C ALA A 235 -0.31 -6.14 15.98
N ASN A 236 -1.16 -7.16 16.12
CA ASN A 236 -0.75 -8.57 16.19
C ASN A 236 -0.09 -9.07 14.89
N ILE A 237 -0.54 -8.58 13.73
CA ILE A 237 0.06 -8.92 12.44
C ILE A 237 1.42 -8.23 12.30
N TYR A 238 1.47 -6.91 12.45
CA TYR A 238 2.68 -6.12 12.19
C TYR A 238 3.78 -6.29 13.24
N THR A 239 3.45 -6.70 14.46
CA THR A 239 4.48 -7.01 15.46
C THR A 239 5.38 -8.19 15.04
N GLN A 240 4.91 -9.09 14.16
CA GLN A 240 5.74 -10.16 13.58
C GLN A 240 6.89 -9.60 12.74
N ALA A 241 6.67 -8.44 12.10
CA ALA A 241 7.68 -7.71 11.35
C ALA A 241 8.55 -6.78 12.24
N GLY A 242 8.25 -6.68 13.54
CA GLY A 242 8.85 -5.67 14.43
C GLY A 242 8.29 -4.27 14.21
N ILE A 243 7.09 -4.15 13.63
CA ILE A 243 6.44 -2.87 13.36
C ILE A 243 5.38 -2.60 14.43
N THR A 244 5.49 -1.45 15.07
CA THR A 244 4.50 -0.96 16.04
C THR A 244 3.56 0.02 15.34
N ILE A 245 2.25 -0.21 15.46
CA ILE A 245 1.26 0.79 15.04
C ILE A 245 1.30 1.96 16.04
N ASP A 246 1.53 3.17 15.55
CA ASP A 246 1.66 4.37 16.38
C ASP A 246 0.83 5.52 15.77
N ASN A 247 0.63 6.61 16.52
CA ASN A 247 0.04 7.87 16.02
C ASN A 247 -1.24 7.69 15.18
N VAL A 248 -2.19 6.86 15.65
CA VAL A 248 -3.46 6.62 14.97
C VAL A 248 -4.34 7.87 15.05
N ARG A 249 -4.75 8.39 13.89
CA ARG A 249 -5.59 9.59 13.76
C ARG A 249 -6.86 9.28 12.98
N TYR A 250 -7.90 10.06 13.23
CA TYR A 250 -9.22 9.88 12.62
C TYR A 250 -9.71 11.19 12.00
N TYR A 251 -10.22 11.10 10.78
CA TYR A 251 -10.72 12.22 10.00
C TYR A 251 -12.11 11.86 9.46
N ASP A 252 -13.12 12.64 9.79
CA ASP A 252 -14.44 12.47 9.18
C ASP A 252 -14.46 13.05 7.77
N ILE A 253 -15.01 12.30 6.82
CA ILE A 253 -15.22 12.71 5.44
C ILE A 253 -16.67 12.52 5.01
N PRO A 254 -17.14 13.22 3.97
CA PRO A 254 -18.54 13.17 3.56
C PRO A 254 -19.04 11.75 3.26
N GLU A 255 -20.29 11.45 3.67
CA GLU A 255 -20.94 10.15 3.45
C GLU A 255 -21.09 9.79 1.96
N THR A 256 -20.97 10.76 1.05
CA THR A 256 -20.95 10.53 -0.40
C THR A 256 -19.84 9.57 -0.83
N PHE A 257 -18.79 9.44 -0.01
CA PHE A 257 -17.67 8.51 -0.22
C PHE A 257 -17.91 7.10 0.32
N GLN A 258 -19.07 6.80 0.93
CA GLN A 258 -19.38 5.44 1.38
C GLN A 258 -19.47 4.43 0.24
N SER A 259 -19.79 4.86 -0.99
CA SER A 259 -19.99 3.95 -2.12
C SER A 259 -19.07 4.28 -3.28
N ILE A 260 -18.09 3.41 -3.53
CA ILE A 260 -17.15 3.48 -4.64
C ILE A 260 -17.63 2.55 -5.75
N LYS A 261 -18.02 3.13 -6.90
CA LYS A 261 -18.56 2.38 -8.04
C LYS A 261 -17.54 2.20 -9.16
N SER A 262 -16.61 3.15 -9.30
CA SER A 262 -15.53 3.10 -10.28
C SER A 262 -14.17 3.19 -9.59
N THR A 263 -13.26 2.31 -10.01
CA THR A 263 -11.87 2.21 -9.54
C THR A 263 -10.89 2.24 -10.72
N THR A 264 -11.36 2.65 -11.89
CA THR A 264 -10.54 2.79 -13.10
C THR A 264 -10.55 4.25 -13.60
N GLY A 265 -9.34 4.83 -13.68
CA GLY A 265 -9.08 6.17 -14.24
C GLY A 265 -8.83 7.23 -13.16
N GLY A 266 -7.87 8.15 -13.37
CA GLY A 266 -7.42 9.08 -12.31
C GLY A 266 -8.41 10.17 -11.82
N ASP A 267 -9.67 10.13 -12.28
CA ASP A 267 -10.79 10.92 -11.75
C ASP A 267 -12.02 10.04 -11.40
N ASP A 268 -11.81 8.74 -11.15
CA ASP A 268 -12.85 7.85 -10.69
C ASP A 268 -13.26 8.09 -9.22
N ASP A 269 -14.23 7.31 -8.71
CA ASP A 269 -14.72 7.45 -7.33
C ASP A 269 -13.62 7.17 -6.30
N LEU A 270 -12.75 6.20 -6.57
CA LEU A 270 -11.63 5.82 -5.71
C LEU A 270 -10.56 6.92 -5.65
N SER A 271 -10.25 7.51 -6.80
CA SER A 271 -9.32 8.64 -6.91
C SER A 271 -9.86 9.84 -6.12
N LYS A 272 -11.16 10.15 -6.25
CA LYS A 272 -11.82 11.21 -5.48
C LYS A 272 -11.83 10.94 -3.97
N LEU A 273 -11.98 9.68 -3.57
CA LEU A 273 -11.84 9.23 -2.18
C LEU A 273 -10.40 9.49 -1.67
N PHE A 274 -9.39 8.99 -2.38
CA PHE A 274 -7.99 9.15 -1.96
C PHE A 274 -7.53 10.60 -1.89
N ARG A 275 -8.10 11.50 -2.70
CA ARG A 275 -7.84 12.95 -2.61
C ARG A 275 -8.25 13.58 -1.28
N GLN A 276 -9.17 12.97 -0.53
CA GLN A 276 -9.50 13.45 0.82
C GLN A 276 -8.31 13.36 1.78
N SER A 277 -7.25 12.61 1.45
CA SER A 277 -6.00 12.58 2.23
C SER A 277 -5.25 13.92 2.30
N SER A 278 -5.64 14.93 1.53
CA SER A 278 -5.02 16.27 1.53
C SER A 278 -4.98 16.95 2.91
N ILE A 279 -5.90 16.59 3.81
CA ILE A 279 -5.98 17.16 5.17
C ILE A 279 -5.17 16.40 6.23
N ALA A 280 -4.63 15.22 5.90
CA ALA A 280 -3.98 14.37 6.89
C ALA A 280 -2.55 14.80 7.24
N ASP A 281 -2.15 14.47 8.46
CA ASP A 281 -0.75 14.41 8.89
C ASP A 281 0.01 13.25 8.20
N GLU A 282 1.32 13.17 8.41
CA GLU A 282 2.16 12.10 7.87
C GLU A 282 1.76 10.72 8.41
N GLY A 283 1.42 9.80 7.51
CA GLY A 283 1.01 8.43 7.81
C GLY A 283 0.28 7.78 6.64
N ILE A 284 -0.01 6.48 6.74
CA ILE A 284 -0.78 5.78 5.71
C ILE A 284 -2.26 6.13 5.85
N ASN A 285 -2.85 6.58 4.74
CA ASN A 285 -4.26 6.95 4.70
C ASN A 285 -5.13 5.73 4.38
N ILE A 286 -6.02 5.40 5.32
CA ILE A 286 -6.91 4.25 5.26
C ILE A 286 -8.35 4.78 5.20
N PHE A 287 -9.07 4.45 4.14
CA PHE A 287 -10.44 4.87 3.91
C PHE A 287 -11.40 3.70 4.14
N ILE A 288 -12.34 3.88 5.07
CA ILE A 288 -13.34 2.85 5.36
C ILE A 288 -14.65 3.21 4.66
N VAL A 289 -15.05 2.38 3.71
CA VAL A 289 -16.21 2.62 2.82
C VAL A 289 -17.26 1.52 2.99
N ARG A 290 -18.51 1.77 2.64
CA ARG A 290 -19.59 0.76 2.67
C ARG A 290 -19.47 -0.27 1.55
N SER A 291 -19.08 0.18 0.36
CA SER A 291 -19.03 -0.68 -0.82
C SER A 291 -17.90 -0.30 -1.76
N LEU A 292 -17.19 -1.33 -2.23
CA LEU A 292 -16.32 -1.33 -3.41
C LEU A 292 -17.02 -2.10 -4.54
N PRO A 293 -16.51 -2.09 -5.78
CA PRO A 293 -17.05 -2.93 -6.85
C PRO A 293 -17.15 -4.40 -6.43
N SER A 294 -18.13 -5.10 -7.02
CA SER A 294 -18.44 -6.48 -6.62
C SER A 294 -17.18 -7.33 -6.62
N GLY A 295 -17.00 -8.05 -5.52
CA GLY A 295 -15.79 -8.81 -5.30
C GLY A 295 -14.86 -8.21 -4.30
N ILE A 296 -14.67 -6.91 -4.35
CA ILE A 296 -13.49 -6.29 -3.78
C ILE A 296 -13.66 -6.03 -2.28
N LEU A 297 -12.69 -6.48 -1.49
CA LEU A 297 -12.61 -6.24 -0.05
C LEU A 297 -11.74 -5.02 0.26
N GLY A 298 -10.66 -4.86 -0.49
CA GLY A 298 -9.70 -3.80 -0.30
C GLY A 298 -8.98 -3.43 -1.60
N ILE A 299 -8.43 -2.21 -1.61
CA ILE A 299 -7.63 -1.66 -2.70
C ILE A 299 -6.52 -0.78 -2.13
N ALA A 300 -5.28 -1.09 -2.47
CA ALA A 300 -4.14 -0.18 -2.32
C ALA A 300 -3.98 0.73 -3.53
N GLY A 301 -3.70 2.01 -3.30
CA GLY A 301 -3.44 3.00 -4.36
C GLY A 301 -2.13 2.79 -5.14
N GLY A 302 -1.27 1.86 -4.70
CA GLY A 302 -0.05 1.49 -5.40
C GLY A 302 0.72 0.37 -4.69
N ILE A 303 1.67 -0.24 -5.41
CA ILE A 303 2.62 -1.23 -4.88
C ILE A 303 4.05 -0.84 -5.27
N PRO A 304 4.78 -0.13 -4.40
CA PRO A 304 4.29 0.56 -3.20
C PRO A 304 3.41 1.78 -3.54
N GLY A 305 2.72 2.31 -2.55
CA GLY A 305 1.93 3.54 -2.66
C GLY A 305 2.73 4.81 -2.30
N PRO A 306 2.32 5.99 -2.80
CA PRO A 306 3.05 7.25 -2.63
C PRO A 306 2.70 7.97 -1.32
N ALA A 307 2.95 7.39 -0.15
CA ALA A 307 2.41 7.95 1.11
C ALA A 307 2.91 9.38 1.49
N TRP A 308 4.04 9.88 0.96
CA TRP A 308 4.45 11.29 1.18
C TRP A 308 3.71 12.28 0.28
N ILE A 309 3.06 11.79 -0.77
CA ILE A 309 2.21 12.59 -1.62
C ILE A 309 0.79 12.46 -1.07
N LYS A 310 0.28 13.54 -0.50
CA LYS A 310 -1.09 13.64 0.00
C LYS A 310 -1.99 14.24 -1.06
N GLY A 311 -3.26 13.84 -1.07
CA GLY A 311 -4.27 14.42 -1.96
C GLY A 311 -4.14 14.03 -3.44
N ALA A 312 -3.40 12.98 -3.78
CA ALA A 312 -3.37 12.43 -5.14
C ALA A 312 -4.34 11.24 -5.28
N ALA A 313 -4.61 10.85 -6.53
CA ALA A 313 -5.50 9.75 -6.91
C ALA A 313 -5.10 8.37 -6.40
N THR A 314 -3.93 8.24 -5.77
CA THR A 314 -3.33 6.97 -5.30
C THR A 314 -2.82 7.06 -3.86
N SER A 315 -3.13 8.15 -3.14
CA SER A 315 -2.60 8.47 -1.81
C SER A 315 -3.26 7.71 -0.64
N GLY A 316 -3.60 6.43 -0.80
CA GLY A 316 -4.13 5.65 0.31
C GLY A 316 -4.56 4.23 -0.02
N VAL A 317 -5.27 3.65 0.94
CA VAL A 317 -5.86 2.31 0.93
C VAL A 317 -7.36 2.45 1.18
N ALA A 318 -8.21 1.80 0.38
CA ALA A 318 -9.65 1.76 0.60
C ALA A 318 -10.07 0.35 1.02
N VAL A 319 -10.83 0.23 2.10
CA VAL A 319 -11.32 -1.06 2.60
C VAL A 319 -12.83 -1.01 2.80
N ARG A 320 -13.48 -2.05 2.30
CA ARG A 320 -14.91 -2.25 2.46
C ARG A 320 -15.24 -2.67 3.89
N TRP A 321 -16.15 -1.95 4.50
CA TRP A 321 -16.79 -2.30 5.75
C TRP A 321 -17.50 -3.65 5.63
N ASN A 322 -17.20 -4.56 6.55
CA ASN A 322 -17.70 -5.93 6.50
C ASN A 322 -19.13 -6.11 7.08
N GLY A 323 -19.71 -5.06 7.65
CA GLY A 323 -21.10 -5.07 8.11
C GLY A 323 -21.34 -5.80 9.43
N THR A 324 -20.32 -6.38 10.07
CA THR A 324 -20.48 -7.10 11.33
C THR A 324 -20.12 -6.21 12.52
N SER A 325 -20.79 -6.41 13.66
CA SER A 325 -20.48 -5.70 14.92
C SER A 325 -19.16 -6.14 15.54
N THR A 326 -18.61 -7.25 15.07
CA THR A 326 -17.39 -7.88 15.55
C THR A 326 -16.16 -7.47 14.75
N GLY A 327 -16.28 -7.02 13.49
CA GLY A 327 -15.13 -6.60 12.69
C GLY A 327 -14.23 -7.77 12.25
N ASP A 328 -14.78 -8.98 12.13
CA ASP A 328 -14.05 -10.26 12.19
C ASP A 328 -12.82 -10.42 11.26
N TYR A 329 -12.74 -9.66 10.17
CA TYR A 329 -11.61 -9.69 9.24
C TYR A 329 -11.17 -8.30 8.76
N LEU A 330 -11.74 -7.22 9.31
CA LEU A 330 -11.45 -5.86 8.84
C LEU A 330 -9.99 -5.48 9.09
N GLY A 331 -9.44 -5.84 10.26
CA GLY A 331 -8.03 -5.58 10.58
C GLY A 331 -7.06 -6.34 9.66
N ALA A 332 -7.38 -7.59 9.32
CA ALA A 332 -6.58 -8.40 8.39
C ALA A 332 -6.62 -7.84 6.96
N VAL A 333 -7.79 -7.46 6.44
CA VAL A 333 -7.89 -6.83 5.11
C VAL A 333 -7.12 -5.51 5.09
N ILE A 334 -7.24 -4.66 6.11
CA ILE A 334 -6.45 -3.42 6.17
C ILE A 334 -4.96 -3.73 6.21
N ALA A 335 -4.51 -4.72 6.99
CA ALA A 335 -3.10 -5.12 7.03
C ALA A 335 -2.60 -5.66 5.68
N HIS A 336 -3.42 -6.39 4.94
CA HIS A 336 -3.10 -6.85 3.59
C HIS A 336 -2.89 -5.68 2.63
N GLU A 337 -3.85 -4.76 2.57
CA GLU A 337 -3.77 -3.60 1.68
C GLU A 337 -2.67 -2.61 2.08
N VAL A 338 -2.41 -2.44 3.38
CA VAL A 338 -1.27 -1.67 3.88
C VAL A 338 0.05 -2.38 3.54
N GLY A 339 0.09 -3.71 3.55
CA GLY A 339 1.21 -4.51 3.04
C GLY A 339 1.52 -4.20 1.58
N HIS A 340 0.51 -4.19 0.71
CA HIS A 340 0.63 -3.71 -0.67
C HIS A 340 1.15 -2.29 -0.75
N PHE A 341 0.55 -1.37 0.01
CA PHE A 341 0.94 0.03 0.03
C PHE A 341 2.40 0.22 0.49
N LEU A 342 2.91 -0.68 1.34
CA LEU A 342 4.30 -0.69 1.78
C LEU A 342 5.28 -1.39 0.82
N GLY A 343 4.77 -2.10 -0.20
CA GLY A 343 5.58 -2.66 -1.30
C GLY A 343 5.46 -4.18 -1.51
N LEU A 344 4.66 -4.88 -0.70
CA LEU A 344 4.45 -6.31 -0.85
C LEU A 344 3.53 -6.64 -2.03
N PHE A 345 3.82 -7.73 -2.72
CA PHE A 345 2.94 -8.32 -3.73
C PHE A 345 2.18 -9.49 -3.13
N HIS A 346 1.17 -10.00 -3.84
CA HIS A 346 0.59 -11.27 -3.42
C HIS A 346 1.64 -12.36 -3.46
N SER A 347 1.67 -13.24 -2.45
CA SER A 347 2.60 -14.37 -2.43
C SER A 347 2.43 -15.27 -3.65
N THR A 348 1.19 -15.41 -4.10
CA THR A 348 0.81 -15.97 -5.39
C THR A 348 -0.28 -15.11 -5.99
N GLU A 349 -0.03 -14.58 -7.18
CA GLU A 349 -0.93 -13.72 -7.94
C GLU A 349 -2.07 -14.52 -8.57
N GLN A 350 -3.12 -13.83 -9.02
CA GLN A 350 -4.26 -14.45 -9.70
C GLN A 350 -3.89 -15.28 -10.94
N ASP A 351 -2.80 -14.92 -11.62
CA ASP A 351 -2.29 -15.65 -12.79
C ASP A 351 -1.40 -16.86 -12.42
N GLY A 352 -1.24 -17.13 -11.13
CA GLY A 352 -0.41 -18.20 -10.58
C GLY A 352 1.08 -17.85 -10.48
N SER A 353 1.49 -16.61 -10.81
CA SER A 353 2.88 -16.19 -10.60
C SER A 353 3.17 -15.91 -9.13
N ASP A 354 4.35 -16.29 -8.66
CA ASP A 354 4.79 -16.01 -7.29
C ASP A 354 5.27 -14.55 -7.16
N ASP A 355 5.35 -14.07 -5.91
CA ASP A 355 6.11 -12.86 -5.64
C ASP A 355 7.61 -13.04 -5.92
N TYR A 356 8.38 -11.97 -5.73
CA TYR A 356 9.83 -11.97 -5.97
C TYR A 356 10.64 -12.25 -4.70
N LEU A 357 10.02 -12.84 -3.69
CA LEU A 357 10.64 -13.21 -2.41
C LEU A 357 10.92 -14.72 -2.41
N ASP A 358 11.99 -15.16 -1.74
CA ASP A 358 12.42 -16.56 -1.82
C ASP A 358 11.82 -17.45 -0.73
N ASP A 359 11.26 -16.84 0.33
CA ASP A 359 10.75 -17.51 1.53
C ASP A 359 9.23 -17.51 1.66
N THR A 360 8.51 -17.07 0.63
CA THR A 360 7.06 -17.13 0.51
C THR A 360 6.69 -18.42 -0.24
N LEU A 361 5.79 -19.20 0.35
CA LEU A 361 5.33 -20.44 -0.26
C LEU A 361 4.19 -20.14 -1.23
N HIS A 362 4.23 -20.79 -2.40
CA HIS A 362 3.15 -20.76 -3.38
C HIS A 362 1.83 -21.19 -2.73
N ASP A 363 0.79 -20.37 -2.88
CA ASP A 363 -0.57 -20.62 -2.41
C ASP A 363 -0.70 -20.86 -0.88
N ASP A 364 0.21 -20.33 -0.06
CA ASP A 364 0.10 -20.42 1.41
C ASP A 364 -0.99 -19.49 1.95
N THR A 365 -2.13 -20.07 2.27
CA THR A 365 -3.31 -19.36 2.80
C THR A 365 -3.08 -18.68 4.16
N ASN A 366 -2.00 -19.02 4.88
CA ASN A 366 -1.64 -18.32 6.12
C ASN A 366 -0.78 -17.08 5.87
N ASN A 367 -0.25 -16.88 4.66
CA ASN A 367 0.53 -15.70 4.36
C ASN A 367 -0.39 -14.46 4.33
N LEU A 368 0.03 -13.37 4.98
CA LEU A 368 -0.73 -12.11 4.98
C LEU A 368 -1.09 -11.67 3.56
N MET A 369 -0.20 -11.89 2.60
CA MET A 369 -0.33 -11.47 1.21
C MET A 369 -0.91 -12.57 0.31
N HIS A 370 -1.53 -13.60 0.86
CA HIS A 370 -2.23 -14.59 0.04
C HIS A 370 -3.43 -13.96 -0.67
N TRP A 371 -3.53 -14.19 -1.98
CA TRP A 371 -4.67 -13.77 -2.79
C TRP A 371 -5.80 -14.80 -2.73
N THR A 372 -7.01 -14.41 -2.35
CA THR A 372 -8.18 -15.30 -2.33
C THR A 372 -9.14 -15.01 -3.49
N GLY A 373 -9.35 -15.99 -4.38
CA GLY A 373 -10.26 -15.87 -5.53
C GLY A 373 -11.74 -16.19 -5.26
N ASP A 374 -12.07 -16.75 -4.09
CA ASP A 374 -13.41 -17.29 -3.75
C ASP A 374 -13.98 -16.60 -2.49
N THR A 375 -15.19 -16.02 -2.59
CA THR A 375 -15.88 -15.36 -1.46
C THR A 375 -16.39 -16.32 -0.39
N SER A 376 -16.59 -17.60 -0.72
CA SER A 376 -16.84 -18.63 0.30
C SER A 376 -15.58 -18.95 1.11
N GLN A 377 -14.43 -18.48 0.61
CA GLN A 377 -13.09 -18.53 1.19
C GLN A 377 -12.57 -17.11 1.46
N ALA A 378 -13.40 -16.17 1.95
CA ALA A 378 -12.84 -15.11 2.81
C ALA A 378 -12.19 -15.72 4.08
N LEU A 379 -12.40 -17.02 4.30
CA LEU A 379 -11.88 -17.88 5.36
C LEU A 379 -10.38 -17.68 5.67
N PRO A 380 -9.44 -17.52 4.71
CA PRO A 380 -8.03 -17.25 5.04
C PRO A 380 -7.81 -15.89 5.72
N LEU A 381 -8.53 -14.84 5.31
CA LEU A 381 -8.50 -13.52 5.98
C LEU A 381 -9.37 -13.47 7.25
N VAL A 382 -10.27 -14.44 7.43
CA VAL A 382 -11.07 -14.65 8.64
C VAL A 382 -10.29 -15.49 9.68
N GLU A 383 -9.28 -16.27 9.26
CA GLU A 383 -8.37 -16.95 10.16
C GLU A 383 -7.38 -15.95 10.78
N THR A 384 -7.15 -16.06 12.09
CA THR A 384 -6.32 -15.09 12.84
C THR A 384 -4.82 -15.36 12.75
N ASN A 385 -4.39 -16.35 11.97
CA ASN A 385 -3.00 -16.83 11.93
C ASN A 385 -2.23 -16.32 10.71
N HIS A 386 -2.43 -15.06 10.35
CA HIS A 386 -1.64 -14.37 9.32
C HIS A 386 -0.16 -14.39 9.66
N ARG A 387 0.67 -14.70 8.66
CA ARG A 387 2.13 -14.75 8.77
C ARG A 387 2.78 -13.72 7.85
N ILE A 388 3.84 -13.10 8.36
CA ILE A 388 4.77 -12.29 7.57
C ILE A 388 6.09 -13.05 7.50
N SER A 389 6.58 -13.31 6.29
CA SER A 389 7.88 -13.97 6.08
C SER A 389 9.06 -13.06 6.43
N VAL A 390 10.28 -13.60 6.45
CA VAL A 390 11.48 -12.80 6.73
C VAL A 390 11.75 -11.83 5.57
N ASP A 391 11.55 -12.25 4.33
CA ASP A 391 11.72 -11.38 3.16
C ASP A 391 10.59 -10.33 3.06
N GLN A 392 9.37 -10.67 3.45
CA GLN A 392 8.29 -9.68 3.55
C GLN A 392 8.61 -8.63 4.62
N ARG A 393 9.10 -9.05 5.79
CA ARG A 393 9.59 -8.13 6.84
C ARG A 393 10.74 -7.25 6.33
N PHE A 394 11.66 -7.79 5.52
CA PHE A 394 12.72 -7.01 4.87
C PHE A 394 12.11 -5.86 4.07
N VAL A 395 11.09 -6.12 3.25
CA VAL A 395 10.46 -5.12 2.37
C VAL A 395 9.74 -4.06 3.20
N LEU A 396 8.94 -4.48 4.18
CA LEU A 396 8.21 -3.56 5.06
C LEU A 396 9.16 -2.60 5.79
N LEU A 397 10.27 -3.10 6.34
CA LEU A 397 11.28 -2.29 7.05
C LEU A 397 12.20 -1.49 6.10
N SER A 398 12.22 -1.80 4.80
CA SER A 398 12.90 -0.96 3.81
C SER A 398 12.07 0.29 3.48
N ASN A 399 10.76 0.29 3.67
CA ASN A 399 9.93 1.43 3.34
C ASN A 399 10.21 2.59 4.32
N PRO A 400 10.62 3.80 3.85
CA PRO A 400 10.98 4.88 4.77
C PRO A 400 9.82 5.38 5.66
N PHE A 401 8.57 4.93 5.43
CA PHE A 401 7.40 5.26 6.26
C PHE A 401 7.38 4.43 7.55
N VAL A 402 8.13 3.34 7.54
CA VAL A 402 8.37 2.50 8.71
C VAL A 402 9.70 2.96 9.31
N HIS A 403 9.62 3.84 10.30
CA HIS A 403 10.79 4.49 10.89
C HIS A 403 10.70 4.55 12.42
N LEU A 404 11.81 4.88 13.08
CA LEU A 404 11.87 4.90 14.56
C LEU A 404 11.27 6.16 15.20
N ARG A 405 10.94 7.18 14.39
CA ARG A 405 10.37 8.44 14.88
C ARG A 405 8.88 8.34 15.12
#